data_AF-A0A6P7GDM1-F1
#
_entry.id   AF-A0A6P7GDM1-F1
#
_cell.length_a   1.000
_cell.length_b   1.000
_cell.length_c   1.000
_cell.angle_alpha   90.00
_cell.angle_beta   90.00
_cell.angle_gamma   90.00
#
_symmetry.space_group_name_H-M   'P 1'
#
loop_
_entity.id
_entity.type
_entity.pdbx_description
1 polymer ?
#
loop_
_entity_poly.entity_id
_entity_poly.type
_entity_poly.pdbx_seq_one_letter_code
_entity_poly.pdbx_strand_id
1 'polypeptide(L)'
;MFKRLRNNPESQELKTEYNRYRNSTNTLIKEAKENYYKRQINKNKNNPKELWTTINKLCNTKKSNTINTMINADGDVVIEAKQIANLFNNTFVDVGRNLASKINANRPNPVKEEKLNTSMFLRPTNAEEIITIIGQLKNGKTPGIDHKIYNPTKQPATTHRVENNESKALDSLVSQCSEQVGQPEWWNSVMKRSAARN
;
A
#
# COMPACT_ATOMS: atom_id res chain seq x y z
N MET A 1 -23.61 20.41 -38.38
CA MET A 1 -22.48 20.07 -39.27
C MET A 1 -22.36 18.60 -39.57
N PHE A 2 -22.18 17.71 -38.57
CA PHE A 2 -22.00 16.27 -38.83
C PHE A 2 -23.12 15.64 -39.69
N LYS A 3 -24.39 15.98 -39.41
CA LYS A 3 -25.53 15.52 -40.24
C LYS A 3 -25.47 16.00 -41.71
N ARG A 4 -24.90 17.18 -41.97
CA ARG A 4 -24.73 17.74 -43.32
C ARG A 4 -23.58 17.05 -44.06
N LEU A 5 -22.44 16.83 -43.39
CA LEU A 5 -21.32 16.04 -43.92
C LEU A 5 -21.72 14.58 -44.18
N ARG A 6 -22.56 13.99 -43.32
CA ARG A 6 -23.08 12.62 -43.50
C ARG A 6 -23.94 12.48 -44.76
N ASN A 7 -24.67 13.53 -45.13
CA ASN A 7 -25.56 13.53 -46.28
C ASN A 7 -24.84 13.95 -47.59
N ASN A 8 -23.64 14.53 -47.50
CA ASN A 8 -22.79 14.87 -48.65
C ASN A 8 -21.29 14.67 -48.29
N PRO A 9 -20.77 13.42 -48.39
CA PRO A 9 -19.42 13.09 -47.93
C PRO A 9 -18.29 13.58 -48.85
N GLU A 10 -18.59 13.82 -50.13
CA GLU A 10 -17.63 14.23 -51.17
C GLU A 10 -17.26 15.72 -51.07
N SER A 11 -18.07 16.54 -50.38
CA SER A 11 -17.82 17.96 -50.25
C SER A 11 -16.62 18.24 -49.34
N GLN A 12 -15.54 18.72 -49.95
CA GLN A 12 -14.30 19.01 -49.23
C GLN A 12 -14.44 20.19 -48.26
N GLU A 13 -15.28 21.18 -48.57
CA GLU A 13 -15.59 22.33 -47.71
C GLU A 13 -16.33 21.91 -46.43
N LEU A 14 -17.34 21.03 -46.55
CA LEU A 14 -18.05 20.50 -45.39
C LEU A 14 -17.12 19.69 -44.47
N LYS A 15 -16.14 19.00 -45.05
CA LYS A 15 -15.16 18.20 -44.31
C LYS A 15 -14.15 19.08 -43.56
N THR A 16 -13.60 20.11 -44.21
CA THR A 16 -12.68 21.06 -43.57
C THR A 16 -13.37 21.83 -42.45
N GLU A 17 -14.60 22.29 -42.66
CA GLU A 17 -15.33 23.02 -41.63
C GLU A 17 -15.73 22.13 -40.45
N TYR A 18 -16.17 20.88 -40.71
CA TYR A 18 -16.40 19.89 -39.64
C TYR A 18 -15.13 19.65 -38.81
N ASN A 19 -13.98 19.42 -39.47
CA ASN A 19 -12.71 19.17 -38.78
C ASN A 19 -12.29 20.37 -37.93
N ARG A 20 -12.45 21.60 -38.44
CA ARG A 20 -12.19 22.83 -37.69
C ARG A 20 -13.04 22.91 -36.42
N TYR A 21 -14.34 22.68 -36.53
CA TYR A 21 -15.24 22.69 -35.37
C TYR A 21 -14.94 21.56 -34.39
N ARG A 22 -14.66 20.36 -34.88
CA ARG A 22 -14.26 19.21 -34.05
C ARG A 22 -12.98 19.51 -33.28
N ASN A 23 -11.96 20.03 -33.94
CA ASN A 23 -10.68 20.36 -33.32
C ASN A 23 -10.83 21.48 -32.30
N SER A 24 -11.55 22.56 -32.64
CA SER A 24 -11.86 23.65 -31.71
C SER A 24 -12.60 23.15 -30.47
N THR A 25 -13.63 22.31 -30.66
CA THR A 25 -14.38 21.71 -29.54
C THR A 25 -13.49 20.82 -28.68
N ASN A 26 -12.63 19.99 -29.29
CA ASN A 26 -11.69 19.15 -28.55
C ASN A 26 -10.69 19.98 -27.74
N THR A 27 -10.18 21.07 -28.31
CA THR A 27 -9.31 22.02 -27.61
C THR A 27 -10.03 22.65 -26.41
N LEU A 28 -11.25 23.17 -26.60
CA LEU A 28 -12.06 23.74 -25.53
C LEU A 28 -12.33 22.72 -24.41
N ILE A 29 -12.65 21.47 -24.75
CA ILE A 29 -12.84 20.39 -23.77
C ILE A 29 -11.55 20.14 -22.98
N LYS A 30 -10.39 20.10 -23.66
CA LYS A 30 -9.08 19.88 -23.03
C LYS A 30 -8.76 21.01 -22.05
N GLU A 31 -8.89 22.26 -22.49
CA GLU A 31 -8.63 23.46 -21.68
C GLU A 31 -9.57 23.53 -20.48
N ALA A 32 -10.87 23.27 -20.68
CA ALA A 32 -11.85 23.26 -19.60
C ALA A 32 -11.52 22.21 -18.52
N LYS A 33 -11.12 21.00 -18.95
CA LYS A 33 -10.69 19.93 -18.04
C LYS A 33 -9.43 20.32 -17.27
N GLU A 34 -8.42 20.82 -17.97
CA GLU A 34 -7.17 21.25 -17.35
C GLU A 34 -7.41 22.35 -16.29
N ASN A 35 -8.20 23.36 -16.65
CA ASN A 35 -8.56 24.45 -15.75
C ASN A 35 -9.39 23.98 -14.55
N TYR A 36 -10.24 22.97 -14.72
CA TYR A 36 -10.96 22.35 -13.60
C TYR A 36 -10.00 21.67 -12.61
N TYR A 37 -9.13 20.78 -13.10
CA TYR A 37 -8.22 20.04 -12.21
C TYR A 37 -7.16 20.93 -11.56
N LYS A 38 -6.63 21.94 -12.26
CA LYS A 38 -5.77 22.98 -11.67
C LYS A 38 -6.45 23.67 -10.48
N ARG A 39 -7.72 24.07 -10.63
CA ARG A 39 -8.50 24.69 -9.57
C ARG A 39 -8.73 23.75 -8.38
N GLN A 40 -9.05 22.47 -8.63
CA GLN A 40 -9.26 21.49 -7.57
C GLN A 40 -7.98 21.18 -6.78
N ILE A 41 -6.85 21.04 -7.47
CA ILE A 41 -5.54 20.81 -6.83
C ILE A 41 -5.19 22.00 -5.93
N ASN A 42 -5.31 23.22 -6.43
CA ASN A 42 -5.02 24.42 -5.65
C ASN A 42 -5.96 24.59 -4.44
N LYS A 43 -7.24 24.26 -4.61
CA LYS A 43 -8.23 24.27 -3.52
C LYS A 43 -7.89 23.27 -2.41
N ASN A 44 -7.41 22.08 -2.78
CA ASN A 44 -7.18 20.97 -1.85
C ASN A 44 -5.72 20.84 -1.39
N LYS A 45 -4.85 21.83 -1.65
CA LYS A 45 -3.41 21.77 -1.32
C LYS A 45 -3.11 21.47 0.17
N ASN A 46 -3.98 21.90 1.08
CA ASN A 46 -3.84 21.69 2.53
C ASN A 46 -4.61 20.46 3.04
N ASN A 47 -5.29 19.72 2.16
CA ASN A 47 -6.04 18.51 2.51
C ASN A 47 -5.53 17.34 1.66
N PRO A 48 -4.52 16.59 2.15
CA PRO A 48 -3.90 15.49 1.41
C PRO A 48 -4.89 14.44 0.93
N LYS A 49 -5.94 14.15 1.71
CA LYS A 49 -6.95 13.15 1.38
C LYS A 49 -7.75 13.54 0.13
N GLU A 50 -8.22 14.79 0.09
CA GLU A 50 -8.98 15.32 -1.05
C GLU A 50 -8.09 15.56 -2.28
N LEU A 51 -6.84 15.96 -2.05
CA LEU A 51 -5.84 16.09 -3.11
C LEU A 51 -5.60 14.75 -3.81
N TRP A 52 -5.33 13.68 -3.05
CA TRP A 52 -5.16 12.34 -3.60
C TRP A 52 -6.42 11.83 -4.30
N THR A 53 -7.60 12.14 -3.78
CA THR A 53 -8.88 11.82 -4.45
C THR A 53 -8.99 12.50 -5.82
N THR A 54 -8.56 13.77 -5.91
CA THR A 54 -8.54 14.54 -7.16
C THR A 54 -7.54 13.96 -8.17
N ILE A 55 -6.33 13.61 -7.71
CA ILE A 55 -5.28 12.99 -8.54
C ILE A 55 -5.74 11.62 -9.05
N ASN A 56 -6.32 10.78 -8.20
CA ASN A 56 -6.82 9.46 -8.59
C ASN A 56 -7.90 9.55 -9.68
N LYS A 57 -8.77 10.56 -9.63
CA LYS A 57 -9.77 10.82 -10.69
C LYS A 57 -9.10 11.21 -12.02
N LEU A 58 -7.97 11.92 -11.98
CA LEU A 58 -7.23 12.33 -13.18
C LEU A 58 -6.48 11.15 -13.82
N CYS A 59 -5.84 10.32 -13.00
CA CYS A 59 -5.04 9.17 -13.47
C CYS A 59 -5.89 8.04 -14.08
N ASN A 60 -7.23 8.09 -13.93
CA ASN A 60 -8.16 7.06 -14.42
C ASN A 60 -7.65 5.63 -14.12
N THR A 61 -7.07 5.44 -12.94
CA THR A 61 -6.56 4.14 -12.53
C THR A 61 -7.78 3.28 -12.25
N LYS A 62 -8.26 2.58 -13.27
CA LYS A 62 -9.17 1.46 -13.07
C LYS A 62 -8.46 0.54 -12.08
N LYS A 63 -9.10 0.28 -10.95
CA LYS A 63 -8.58 -0.68 -9.98
C LYS A 63 -8.50 -2.02 -10.71
N SER A 64 -7.30 -2.39 -11.15
CA SER A 64 -7.00 -3.73 -11.60
C SER A 64 -6.49 -4.47 -10.38
N ASN A 65 -7.18 -5.54 -10.00
CA ASN A 65 -6.68 -6.46 -8.99
C ASN A 65 -5.62 -7.41 -9.56
N THR A 66 -5.28 -7.27 -10.85
CA THR A 66 -4.38 -8.16 -11.56
C THR A 66 -3.18 -7.38 -12.07
N ILE A 67 -1.98 -7.88 -11.74
CA ILE A 67 -0.72 -7.45 -12.32
C ILE A 67 -0.49 -8.31 -13.56
N ASN A 68 -0.62 -7.70 -14.75
CA ASN A 68 -0.46 -8.41 -16.02
C ASN A 68 0.95 -8.29 -16.60
N THR A 69 1.73 -7.33 -16.11
CA THR A 69 3.07 -7.03 -16.61
C THR A 69 3.96 -6.50 -15.50
N MET A 70 5.24 -6.88 -15.52
CA MET A 70 6.29 -6.32 -14.67
C MET A 70 7.53 -6.08 -15.50
N ILE A 71 8.33 -5.07 -15.16
CA ILE A 71 9.61 -4.79 -15.83
C ILE A 71 10.72 -5.42 -14.99
N ASN A 72 11.60 -6.20 -15.60
CA ASN A 72 12.77 -6.78 -14.92
C ASN A 72 13.90 -5.74 -14.75
N ALA A 73 15.00 -6.13 -14.10
CA ALA A 73 16.14 -5.23 -13.89
C ALA A 73 16.83 -4.80 -15.21
N ASP A 74 16.68 -5.60 -16.26
CA ASP A 74 17.28 -5.38 -17.59
C ASP A 74 16.40 -4.49 -18.50
N GLY A 75 15.19 -4.16 -18.07
CA GLY A 75 14.23 -3.33 -18.80
C GLY A 75 13.23 -4.10 -19.67
N ASP A 76 13.26 -5.43 -19.65
CA ASP A 76 12.33 -6.28 -20.39
C ASP A 76 10.96 -6.37 -19.70
N VAL A 77 9.92 -6.46 -20.52
CA VAL A 77 8.53 -6.62 -20.06
C VAL A 77 8.21 -8.10 -19.89
N VAL A 78 8.01 -8.50 -18.64
CA VAL A 78 7.57 -9.84 -18.24
C VAL A 78 6.04 -9.86 -18.17
N ILE A 79 5.42 -10.77 -18.92
CA ILE A 79 3.96 -10.96 -19.02
C ILE A 79 3.48 -12.25 -18.35
N GLU A 80 4.37 -13.22 -18.11
CA GLU A 80 4.00 -14.51 -17.57
C GLU A 80 3.78 -14.43 -16.05
N ALA A 81 2.61 -14.83 -15.56
CA ALA A 81 2.22 -14.69 -14.16
C ALA A 81 3.21 -15.35 -13.17
N LYS A 82 3.75 -16.53 -13.52
CA LYS A 82 4.74 -17.23 -12.68
C LYS A 82 6.05 -16.45 -12.59
N GLN A 83 6.52 -15.90 -13.70
CA GLN A 83 7.73 -15.08 -13.73
C GLN A 83 7.53 -13.76 -12.99
N ILE A 84 6.37 -13.13 -13.12
CA ILE A 84 6.00 -11.92 -12.35
C ILE A 84 6.04 -12.23 -10.85
N ALA A 85 5.44 -13.34 -10.41
CA ALA A 85 5.43 -13.73 -9.00
C ALA A 85 6.84 -13.99 -8.46
N ASN A 86 7.68 -14.67 -9.24
CA ASN A 86 9.07 -14.91 -8.86
C ASN A 86 9.89 -13.62 -8.80
N LEU A 87 9.74 -12.74 -9.81
CA LEU A 87 10.43 -11.45 -9.84
C LEU A 87 10.02 -10.60 -8.64
N PHE A 88 8.71 -10.54 -8.35
CA PHE A 88 8.18 -9.87 -7.16
C PHE A 88 8.80 -10.47 -5.90
N ASN A 89 8.73 -11.78 -5.70
CA ASN A 89 9.29 -12.43 -4.52
C ASN A 89 10.79 -12.13 -4.33
N ASN A 90 11.58 -12.27 -5.39
CA ASN A 90 13.01 -12.01 -5.36
C ASN A 90 13.31 -10.56 -4.97
N THR A 91 12.56 -9.58 -5.49
CA THR A 91 12.74 -8.20 -5.09
C THR A 91 12.56 -8.00 -3.58
N PHE A 92 11.55 -8.60 -2.95
CA PHE A 92 11.35 -8.43 -1.50
C PHE A 92 12.38 -9.19 -0.66
N VAL A 93 12.76 -10.40 -1.07
CA VAL A 93 13.76 -11.21 -0.36
C VAL A 93 15.15 -10.55 -0.45
N ASP A 94 15.51 -10.04 -1.62
CA ASP A 94 16.86 -9.53 -1.87
C ASP A 94 17.05 -8.08 -1.41
N VAL A 95 15.98 -7.28 -1.29
CA VAL A 95 16.08 -5.89 -0.78
C VAL A 95 16.78 -5.86 0.58
N GLY A 96 16.44 -6.77 1.51
CA GLY A 96 17.08 -6.83 2.82
C GLY A 96 18.58 -7.12 2.72
N ARG A 97 18.97 -8.13 1.95
CA ARG A 97 20.38 -8.51 1.75
C ARG A 97 21.17 -7.40 1.07
N ASN A 98 20.58 -6.80 0.03
CA ASN A 98 21.19 -5.71 -0.74
C ASN A 98 21.35 -4.42 0.06
N LEU A 99 20.45 -4.16 1.01
CA LEU A 99 20.59 -3.04 1.94
C LEU A 99 21.67 -3.36 2.98
N ALA A 100 21.64 -4.56 3.56
CA ALA A 100 22.63 -4.99 4.55
C ALA A 100 24.06 -4.96 3.99
N SER A 101 24.27 -5.39 2.74
CA SER A 101 25.59 -5.38 2.09
C SER A 101 26.13 -3.96 1.85
N LYS A 102 25.25 -2.96 1.74
CA LYS A 102 25.61 -1.53 1.60
C LYS A 102 25.87 -0.85 2.94
N ILE A 103 25.52 -1.49 4.05
CA ILE A 103 25.86 -0.99 5.38
C ILE A 103 27.32 -1.34 5.63
N ASN A 104 28.19 -0.33 5.56
CA ASN A 104 29.59 -0.47 5.96
C ASN A 104 29.66 -0.97 7.43
N ALA A 105 30.12 -2.21 7.63
CA ALA A 105 30.30 -2.80 8.96
C ALA A 105 31.33 -2.03 9.82
N ASN A 106 32.26 -1.33 9.17
CA ASN A 106 33.29 -0.51 9.81
C ASN A 106 32.86 0.96 10.00
N ARG A 107 31.56 1.29 10.00
CA ARG A 107 31.15 2.62 10.44
C ARG A 107 31.53 2.74 11.91
N PRO A 108 32.41 3.69 12.30
CA PRO A 108 32.57 4.00 13.71
C PRO A 108 31.17 4.33 14.24
N ASN A 109 30.80 3.71 15.34
CA ASN A 109 29.48 3.87 15.94
C ASN A 109 29.19 5.38 16.03
N PRO A 110 28.20 5.92 15.29
CA PRO A 110 27.95 7.36 15.29
C PRO A 110 27.43 7.82 16.66
N VAL A 111 26.96 6.87 17.47
CA VAL A 111 26.75 7.03 18.89
C VAL A 111 28.13 7.04 19.55
N LYS A 112 28.71 8.24 19.73
CA LYS A 112 29.60 8.44 20.86
C LYS A 112 28.81 7.99 22.09
N GLU A 113 29.33 7.03 22.85
CA GLU A 113 28.84 6.74 24.20
C GLU A 113 29.15 7.97 25.07
N GLU A 114 28.40 9.05 24.86
CA GLU A 114 28.35 10.14 25.79
C GLU A 114 27.61 9.58 27.00
N LYS A 115 28.37 9.32 28.06
CA LYS A 115 27.79 9.07 29.38
C LYS A 115 26.99 10.31 29.74
N LEU A 116 25.68 10.26 29.49
CA LEU A 116 24.77 11.29 29.94
C LEU A 116 24.79 11.25 31.46
N ASN A 117 25.34 12.28 32.09
CA ASN A 117 25.37 12.43 33.55
C ASN A 117 24.00 12.82 34.13
N THR A 118 22.91 12.46 33.44
CA THR A 118 21.54 12.78 33.80
C THR A 118 20.86 11.53 34.32
N SER A 119 20.49 11.55 35.60
CA SER A 119 19.70 10.50 36.22
C SER A 119 18.24 10.60 35.76
N MET A 120 17.66 9.48 35.32
CA MET A 120 16.22 9.34 35.09
C MET A 120 15.62 8.55 36.26
N PHE A 121 14.58 9.10 36.89
CA PHE A 121 13.82 8.43 37.94
C PHE A 121 12.38 8.24 37.49
N LEU A 122 11.87 7.02 37.68
CA LEU A 122 10.45 6.72 37.47
C LEU A 122 9.70 6.94 38.78
N ARG A 123 8.54 7.59 38.70
CA ARG A 123 7.63 7.72 39.84
C ARG A 123 6.65 6.53 39.85
N PRO A 124 6.16 6.12 41.04
CA PRO A 124 5.06 5.15 41.12
C PRO A 124 3.87 5.66 40.31
N THR A 125 3.32 4.78 39.47
CA THR A 125 2.11 5.08 38.70
C THR A 125 0.86 4.92 39.55
N ASN A 126 -0.26 5.50 39.10
CA ASN A 126 -1.58 5.31 39.70
C ASN A 126 -2.60 4.77 38.68
N ALA A 127 -3.67 4.15 39.16
CA ALA A 127 -4.67 3.53 38.29
C ALA A 127 -5.33 4.53 37.33
N GLU A 128 -5.60 5.75 37.78
CA GLU A 128 -6.24 6.80 36.97
C GLU A 128 -5.34 7.27 35.82
N GLU A 129 -4.03 7.38 36.07
CA GLU A 129 -3.01 7.70 35.07
C GLU A 129 -2.98 6.63 33.98
N ILE A 130 -2.99 5.34 34.38
CA ILE A 130 -3.02 4.22 33.44
C ILE A 130 -4.30 4.26 32.58
N ILE A 131 -5.47 4.43 33.21
CA ILE A 131 -6.76 4.52 32.50
C ILE A 131 -6.75 5.71 31.52
N THR A 132 -6.22 6.86 31.93
CA THR A 132 -6.12 8.06 31.12
C THR A 132 -5.23 7.84 29.89
N ILE A 133 -4.03 7.29 30.09
CA ILE A 133 -3.09 6.99 28.99
C ILE A 133 -3.70 5.99 28.01
N ILE A 134 -4.31 4.92 28.54
CA ILE A 134 -4.98 3.91 27.74
C ILE A 134 -6.15 4.51 26.94
N GLY A 135 -6.94 5.40 27.54
CA GLY A 135 -8.04 6.10 26.87
C GLY A 135 -7.59 7.08 25.78
N GLN A 136 -6.35 7.58 25.85
CA GLN A 136 -5.76 8.44 24.83
C GLN A 136 -5.20 7.67 23.62
N LEU A 137 -5.07 6.34 23.72
CA LEU A 137 -4.60 5.52 22.61
C LEU A 137 -5.62 5.55 21.46
N LYS A 138 -5.12 5.76 20.24
CA LYS A 138 -5.96 5.79 19.05
C LYS A 138 -6.48 4.39 18.74
N ASN A 139 -7.80 4.25 18.64
CA ASN A 139 -8.44 2.99 18.23
C ASN A 139 -8.15 2.64 16.76
N GLY A 140 -8.26 1.35 16.44
CA GLY A 140 -8.17 0.85 15.06
C GLY A 140 -6.75 0.80 14.49
N LYS A 141 -5.74 0.69 15.35
CA LYS A 141 -4.36 0.40 14.94
C LYS A 141 -4.17 -1.08 14.67
N THR A 142 -3.24 -1.38 13.78
CA THR A 142 -2.85 -2.75 13.45
C THR A 142 -2.46 -3.48 14.73
N PRO A 143 -2.97 -4.70 14.98
CA PRO A 143 -2.57 -5.46 16.15
C PRO A 143 -1.06 -5.70 16.16
N GLY A 144 -0.51 -5.82 17.36
CA GLY A 144 0.87 -6.28 17.52
C GLY A 144 1.02 -7.75 17.08
N ILE A 145 2.22 -8.28 17.24
CA ILE A 145 2.52 -9.68 16.92
C ILE A 145 1.63 -10.65 17.73
N ASP A 146 1.17 -10.21 18.89
CA ASP A 146 0.22 -10.89 19.77
C ASP A 146 -1.23 -10.92 19.25
N HIS A 147 -1.50 -10.32 18.09
CA HIS A 147 -2.80 -10.29 17.41
C HIS A 147 -3.94 -9.67 18.21
N LYS A 148 -3.64 -8.92 19.28
CA LYS A 148 -4.65 -8.25 20.12
C LYS A 148 -4.84 -6.80 19.67
N ILE A 149 -6.07 -6.47 19.28
CA ILE A 149 -6.47 -5.09 19.00
C ILE A 149 -7.08 -4.52 20.27
N TYR A 150 -6.47 -3.46 20.82
CA TYR A 150 -7.10 -2.68 21.86
C TYR A 150 -8.29 -1.92 21.27
N ASN A 151 -9.51 -2.26 21.70
CA ASN A 151 -10.72 -1.56 21.32
C ASN A 151 -11.65 -1.39 22.55
N PRO A 152 -11.63 -0.24 23.23
CA PRO A 152 -12.40 -0.03 24.45
C PRO A 152 -13.91 0.01 24.23
N THR A 153 -14.39 0.14 22.98
CA THR A 153 -15.82 0.27 22.66
C THR A 153 -16.52 -1.05 22.37
N LYS A 154 -15.81 -2.18 22.37
CA LYS A 154 -16.42 -3.51 22.20
C LYS A 154 -16.20 -4.33 23.47
N GLN A 155 -17.26 -4.55 24.23
CA GLN A 155 -17.29 -5.66 25.18
C GLN A 155 -16.98 -6.97 24.42
N PRO A 156 -16.33 -7.96 25.08
CA PRO A 156 -15.90 -9.19 24.41
C PRO A 156 -17.12 -10.01 23.97
N ALA A 157 -17.64 -9.75 22.78
CA ALA A 157 -18.49 -10.68 22.07
C ALA A 157 -17.58 -11.81 21.54
N THR A 158 -17.86 -13.03 21.97
CA THR A 158 -17.30 -14.27 21.46
C THR A 158 -17.33 -14.24 19.93
N THR A 159 -16.16 -14.08 19.31
CA THR A 159 -16.03 -14.15 17.86
C THR A 159 -15.85 -15.61 17.48
N HIS A 160 -16.95 -16.29 17.15
CA HIS A 160 -16.88 -17.44 16.25
C HIS A 160 -16.39 -16.92 14.90
N ARG A 161 -15.09 -17.04 14.66
CA ARG A 161 -14.46 -16.66 13.39
C ARG A 161 -14.74 -17.75 12.37
N VAL A 162 -15.55 -17.43 11.35
CA VAL A 162 -15.59 -18.19 10.11
C VAL A 162 -14.20 -18.08 9.48
N GLU A 163 -13.50 -19.21 9.41
CA GLU A 163 -12.21 -19.30 8.72
C GLU A 163 -12.43 -19.11 7.22
N ASN A 164 -12.12 -17.92 6.73
CA ASN A 164 -12.07 -17.65 5.29
C ASN A 164 -10.86 -18.35 4.66
N ASN A 165 -11.05 -18.87 3.44
CA ASN A 165 -10.05 -19.58 2.63
C ASN A 165 -8.71 -18.86 2.44
N GLU A 166 -8.67 -17.53 2.63
CA GLU A 166 -7.45 -16.73 2.58
C GLU A 166 -6.47 -17.06 3.72
N SER A 167 -6.96 -17.37 4.93
CA SER A 167 -6.11 -17.79 6.05
C SER A 167 -5.39 -19.11 5.73
N LYS A 168 -6.10 -20.07 5.12
CA LYS A 168 -5.53 -21.37 4.72
C LYS A 168 -4.47 -21.23 3.65
N ALA A 169 -4.64 -20.29 2.71
CA ALA A 169 -3.66 -20.01 1.67
C ALA A 169 -2.38 -19.38 2.25
N LEU A 170 -2.52 -18.45 3.20
CA LEU A 170 -1.39 -17.84 3.89
C LEU A 170 -0.66 -18.84 4.79
N ASP A 171 -1.36 -19.72 5.49
CA ASP A 171 -0.74 -20.77 6.33
C ASP A 171 0.02 -21.80 5.48
N SER A 172 -0.49 -22.11 4.28
CA SER A 172 0.20 -22.96 3.29
C SER A 172 1.49 -22.31 2.77
N LEU A 173 1.44 -21.02 2.43
CA LEU A 173 2.63 -20.26 2.00
C LEU A 173 3.68 -20.12 3.12
N VAL A 174 3.24 -19.88 4.36
CA VAL A 174 4.14 -19.81 5.52
C VAL A 174 4.78 -21.17 5.80
N SER A 175 4.05 -22.27 5.63
CA SER A 175 4.61 -23.63 5.75
C SER A 175 5.65 -23.92 4.68
N GLN A 176 5.37 -23.57 3.42
CA GLN A 176 6.32 -23.74 2.30
C GLN A 176 7.60 -22.90 2.48
N CYS A 177 7.49 -21.68 3.02
CA CYS A 177 8.65 -20.87 3.37
C CYS A 177 9.45 -21.47 4.54
N SER A 178 8.80 -22.17 5.47
CA SER A 178 9.47 -22.80 6.62
C SER A 178 10.29 -24.04 6.26
N GLU A 179 9.98 -24.73 5.16
CA GLU A 179 10.75 -25.89 4.67
C GLU A 179 12.07 -25.49 3.99
N GLN A 180 12.16 -24.25 3.46
CA GLN A 180 13.35 -23.77 2.76
C GLN A 180 14.40 -23.11 3.69
N VAL A 181 14.02 -22.81 4.93
CA VAL A 181 14.88 -22.15 5.91
C VAL A 181 14.90 -23.03 7.15
N GLY A 182 15.95 -23.84 7.31
CA GLY A 182 16.10 -24.82 8.39
C GLY A 182 15.57 -24.30 9.75
N GLN A 183 14.69 -25.08 10.36
CA GLN A 183 13.87 -24.65 11.49
C GLN A 183 14.72 -24.30 12.73
N PRO A 184 14.56 -23.10 13.32
CA PRO A 184 15.16 -22.78 14.61
C PRO A 184 14.41 -23.50 15.76
N GLU A 185 15.12 -23.98 16.78
CA GLU A 185 14.56 -24.82 17.85
C GLU A 185 13.34 -24.23 18.61
N TRP A 186 13.17 -22.90 18.61
CA TRP A 186 12.02 -22.26 19.25
C TRP A 186 10.68 -22.55 18.54
N TRP A 187 10.68 -22.92 17.25
CA TRP A 187 9.48 -23.24 16.46
C TRP A 187 8.76 -24.50 16.94
N ASN A 188 9.52 -25.53 17.33
CA ASN A 188 8.98 -26.76 17.92
C ASN A 188 8.26 -26.50 19.25
N SER A 189 8.72 -25.49 19.99
CA SER A 189 8.12 -25.09 21.26
C SER A 189 6.81 -24.32 21.08
N VAL A 190 6.60 -23.67 19.93
CA VAL A 190 5.35 -22.96 19.58
C VAL A 190 4.29 -23.96 19.12
N MET A 191 4.65 -24.95 18.29
CA MET A 191 3.71 -25.98 17.81
C MET A 191 3.17 -26.88 18.93
N LYS A 192 4.01 -27.24 19.92
CA LYS A 192 3.55 -27.98 21.12
C LYS A 192 2.48 -27.23 21.91
N ARG A 193 2.48 -25.89 21.89
CA ARG A 193 1.46 -25.04 22.58
C ARG A 193 0.17 -24.86 21.77
N SER A 194 0.19 -25.21 20.48
CA SER A 194 -1.00 -25.25 19.63
C SER A 194 -1.73 -26.59 19.76
N ALA A 195 -0.98 -27.70 19.86
CA ALA A 195 -1.55 -29.04 20.02
C ALA A 195 -2.20 -29.28 21.41
N ALA A 196 -1.76 -28.56 22.44
CA ALA A 196 -2.33 -28.63 23.79
C ALA A 196 -3.63 -27.80 23.98
N ARG A 197 -4.18 -27.23 22.90
CA ARG A 197 -5.38 -26.37 22.92
C ARG A 197 -6.50 -26.86 22.00
N ASN A 198 -6.56 -28.17 21.75
CA ASN A 198 -7.79 -28.85 21.34
C ASN A 198 -8.38 -29.61 22.53
#